data_AF-A0A7W0ZJ32-F1
#
_entry.id   AF-A0A7W0ZJ32-F1
#
_cell.length_a   1.000
_cell.length_b   1.000
_cell.length_c   1.000
_cell.angle_alpha   90.00
_cell.angle_beta   90.00
_cell.angle_gamma   90.00
#
_symmetry.space_group_name_H-M   'P 1'
#
loop_
_entity.id
_entity.type
_entity.pdbx_description
1 polymer ?
#
loop_
_entity_poly.entity_id
_entity_poly.type
_entity_poly.pdbx_seq_one_letter_code
_entity_poly.pdbx_strand_id
1 'polypeptide(L)' 'MKNRVDVLHGVNLDQLGRRDPAVYGGGTLSELQTRVKGFAGELGLETTFWQTNHEGEYCESLHIAS' A
#
# COMPACT_ATOMS: atom_id res chain seq x y z
N MET A 1 12.50 14.39 13.55
CA MET A 1 11.62 13.21 13.35
C MET A 1 10.81 13.45 12.10
N LYS A 2 10.71 12.45 11.21
CA LYS A 2 9.78 12.50 10.08
C LYS A 2 8.45 11.87 10.50
N ASN A 3 7.34 12.42 10.03
CA ASN A 3 6.02 11.82 10.28
C ASN A 3 5.91 10.53 9.45
N ARG A 4 5.50 9.44 10.09
CA ARG A 4 5.29 8.14 9.45
C ARG A 4 3.86 8.01 8.95
N VAL A 5 3.69 7.44 7.76
CA VAL A 5 2.40 7.11 7.14
C VAL A 5 2.38 5.62 6.83
N ASP A 6 1.53 4.87 7.53
CA ASP A 6 1.27 3.47 7.26
C ASP A 6 0.21 3.33 6.15
N VAL A 7 0.55 2.67 5.05
CA VAL A 7 -0.34 2.45 3.89
C VAL A 7 -0.77 0.99 3.87
N LEU A 8 -2.05 0.74 4.18
CA LEU A 8 -2.63 -0.60 4.27
C LEU A 8 -3.48 -0.92 3.04
N HIS A 9 -3.03 -1.89 2.25
CA HIS A 9 -3.72 -2.41 1.08
C HIS A 9 -4.63 -3.60 1.47
N GLY A 10 -5.91 -3.51 1.12
CA GLY A 10 -6.88 -4.58 1.37
C GLY A 10 -6.80 -5.74 0.38
N VAL A 11 -7.91 -6.50 0.36
CA VAL A 11 -8.02 -7.79 -0.32
C VAL A 11 -7.83 -7.67 -1.83
N ASN A 12 -7.10 -8.63 -2.41
CA ASN A 12 -6.79 -8.81 -3.83
C ASN A 12 -5.93 -7.72 -4.49
N LEU A 13 -5.42 -6.74 -3.74
CA LEU A 13 -4.51 -5.73 -4.30
C LEU A 13 -3.14 -6.30 -4.69
N ASP A 14 -2.76 -7.44 -4.11
CA ASP A 14 -1.61 -8.25 -4.53
C ASP A 14 -1.75 -8.82 -5.95
N GLN A 15 -2.99 -8.86 -6.49
CA GLN A 15 -3.26 -9.33 -7.86
C GLN A 15 -3.16 -8.23 -8.92
N LEU A 16 -2.80 -7.00 -8.55
CA LEU A 16 -2.47 -5.94 -9.52
C LEU A 16 -1.33 -6.40 -10.44
N GLY A 17 -1.45 -6.13 -11.73
CA GLY A 17 -0.55 -6.64 -12.78
C GLY A 17 -0.92 -8.03 -13.33
N ARG A 18 -1.87 -8.75 -12.71
CA ARG A 18 -2.44 -10.02 -13.24
C ARG A 18 -3.88 -9.88 -13.73
N ARG A 19 -4.52 -8.75 -13.44
CA ARG A 19 -5.89 -8.43 -13.85
C ARG A 19 -5.90 -7.78 -15.23
N ASP A 20 -7.08 -7.73 -15.85
CA ASP A 20 -7.26 -7.06 -17.14
C ASP A 20 -6.80 -5.59 -17.05
N PRO A 21 -5.73 -5.21 -17.77
CA PRO A 21 -5.17 -3.87 -17.70
C PRO A 21 -6.13 -2.81 -18.27
N ALA A 22 -7.12 -3.19 -19.09
CA ALA A 22 -8.13 -2.26 -19.57
C ALA A 22 -9.04 -1.73 -18.45
N VAL A 23 -9.17 -2.48 -17.35
CA VAL A 23 -10.02 -2.13 -16.20
C VAL A 23 -9.18 -1.61 -15.03
N TYR A 24 -8.07 -2.28 -14.72
CA TYR A 24 -7.29 -2.02 -13.49
C TYR A 24 -6.00 -1.25 -13.73
N GLY A 25 -5.68 -0.93 -14.99
CA GLY A 25 -4.36 -0.44 -15.38
C GLY A 25 -3.31 -1.57 -15.37
N GLY A 26 -2.20 -1.33 -16.07
CA GLY A 26 -1.11 -2.31 -16.17
C GLY A 26 -0.13 -2.34 -15.00
N GLY A 27 -0.36 -1.53 -13.97
CA GLY A 27 0.57 -1.37 -12.85
C GLY A 27 0.49 -2.50 -11.84
N THR A 28 1.63 -2.82 -11.23
CA THR A 28 1.73 -3.76 -10.10
C THR A 28 1.59 -3.04 -8.76
N LEU A 29 1.31 -3.80 -7.69
CA LEU A 29 1.31 -3.26 -6.33
C LEU A 29 2.66 -2.64 -5.94
N SER A 30 3.78 -3.27 -6.35
CA SER A 30 5.14 -2.77 -6.08
C SER A 30 5.42 -1.43 -6.75
N GLU A 31 4.96 -1.25 -8.00
CA GLU A 31 5.08 0.03 -8.71
C GLU A 31 4.24 1.12 -8.05
N LEU A 32 3.03 0.78 -7.59
CA LEU A 32 2.20 1.70 -6.82
C LEU A 32 2.91 2.14 -5.53
N GLN A 33 3.46 1.20 -4.76
CA GLN A 33 4.21 1.49 -3.53
C GLN A 33 5.44 2.36 -3.78
N THR A 34 6.17 2.11 -4.86
CA THR A 34 7.33 2.92 -5.27
C THR A 34 6.91 4.37 -5.55
N ARG A 35 5.81 4.57 -6.27
CA ARG A 35 5.27 5.91 -6.57
C ARG A 35 4.83 6.64 -5.31
N VAL A 36 4.12 5.95 -4.42
CA VAL A 36 3.68 6.51 -3.13
C VAL A 36 4.88 6.90 -2.27
N LYS A 37 5.90 6.03 -2.18
CA LYS A 37 7.13 6.29 -1.42
C LYS A 37 7.90 7.50 -1.96
N GLY A 38 7.99 7.65 -3.29
CA GLY A 38 8.62 8.80 -3.92
C GLY A 38 7.92 10.11 -3.55
N PHE A 39 6.60 10.15 -3.73
CA PHE A 39 5.79 11.32 -3.39
C PHE A 39 5.85 11.66 -1.89
N ALA A 40 5.79 10.66 -1.01
CA ALA A 40 5.96 10.87 0.43
C ALA A 40 7.35 11.42 0.78
N GLY A 41 8.40 10.95 0.09
CA GLY A 41 9.75 11.46 0.24
C GLY A 41 9.87 12.94 -0.10
N GLU A 42 9.21 13.40 -1.17
CA GLU A 42 9.12 14.81 -1.57
C GLU A 42 8.44 15.67 -0.48
N LEU A 43 7.48 15.09 0.26
CA LEU A 43 6.80 15.73 1.38
C LEU A 43 7.55 15.61 2.72
N GLY A 44 8.74 14.99 2.75
CA GLY A 44 9.51 14.76 3.97
C GLY A 44 8.90 13.71 4.91
N LEU A 45 7.98 12.87 4.42
CA LEU A 45 7.34 11.79 5.15
C LEU A 45 8.11 10.47 5.01
N GLU A 46 7.83 9.55 5.93
CA GLU A 46 8.27 8.16 5.85
C GLU A 46 7.05 7.26 5.62
N THR A 47 7.17 6.26 4.75
CA THR A 47 6.06 5.34 4.43
C THR A 47 6.43 3.89 4.71
N THR A 48 5.48 3.19 5.28
CA THR A 48 5.46 1.74 5.48
C THR A 48 4.26 1.17 4.72
N PHE A 49 4.40 -0.04 4.20
CA PHE A 49 3.38 -0.66 3.37
C PHE A 49 3.02 -2.04 3.90
N TRP A 50 1.72 -2.31 3.96
CA TRP A 50 1.15 -3.60 4.32
C TRP A 50 0.10 -4.00 3.31
N GLN A 51 0.00 -5.30 3.04
CA GLN A 51 -1.09 -5.87 2.27
C GLN A 51 -1.53 -7.16 2.91
N THR A 52 -2.83 -7.38 2.99
CA THR A 52 -3.39 -8.67 3.42
C THR A 52 -4.70 -8.96 2.71
N ASN A 53 -4.98 -10.26 2.55
CA ASN A 53 -6.25 -10.78 2.09
C ASN A 53 -7.17 -11.20 3.25
N HIS A 54 -6.74 -10.98 4.50
CA HIS A 54 -7.46 -11.36 5.70
C HIS A 54 -7.94 -10.12 6.47
N GLU A 55 -9.24 -10.01 6.68
CA GLU A 55 -9.85 -8.90 7.42
C GLU A 55 -9.28 -8.76 8.83
N GLY A 56 -9.09 -9.88 9.54
CA GLY A 56 -8.50 -9.89 10.88
C GLY A 56 -7.10 -9.28 10.92
N GLU A 57 -6.21 -9.66 10.00
CA GLU A 57 -4.86 -9.09 9.90
C GLU A 57 -4.89 -7.60 9.56
N TYR A 58 -5.87 -7.17 8.77
CA TYR A 58 -6.04 -5.75 8.44
C TYR A 58 -6.42 -4.96 9.70
N CYS A 59 -7.38 -5.46 10.48
CA CYS A 59 -7.77 -4.86 11.76
C CYS A 59 -6.62 -4.85 12.76
N GLU A 60 -5.87 -5.95 12.89
CA GLU A 60 -4.69 -6.00 13.78
C GLU A 60 -3.62 -5.00 13.35
N SER A 61 -3.41 -4.81 12.05
CA SER A 61 -2.48 -3.80 11.54
C SER A 61 -2.89 -2.38 11.96
N LEU A 62 -4.19 -2.09 12.06
CA LEU A 62 -4.70 -0.81 12.56
C LEU A 62 -4.46 -0.65 14.07
N HIS A 63 -4.65 -1.71 14.87
CA HIS A 63 -4.35 -1.69 16.30
C HIS A 63 -2.86 -1.48 16.60
N ILE A 64 -1.96 -1.98 15.74
CA ILE A 64 -0.50 -1.79 15.89
C ILE A 64 -0.08 -0.37 15.51
N ALA A 65 -0.75 0.25 14.54
CA ALA A 65 -0.41 1.57 14.03
C ALA A 65 -0.89 2.73 14.92
N SER A 66 -1.90 2.49 15.79
CA SER A 66 -2.42 3.44 16.78
C SER A 66 -1.50 3.62 17.97
#